data_AF-A0A1G2SFK9-F1
#
_entry.id   AF-A0A1G2SFK9-F1
#
_cell.length_a   1.000
_cell.length_b   1.000
_cell.length_c   1.000
_cell.angle_alpha   90.00
_cell.angle_beta   90.00
_cell.angle_gamma   90.00
#
_symmetry.space_group_name_H-M   'P 1'
#
loop_
_entity.id
_entity.type
_entity.pdbx_description
1 polymer ?
#
loop_
_entity_poly.entity_id
_entity_poly.type
_entity_poly.pdbx_seq_one_letter_code
_entity_poly.pdbx_strand_id
1 'polypeptide(L)'
;MEQFHFEQSPEKEPLPLEGRTEVISSPQDIEGQLDASQSHYEEALEKLRAGDRGDIEYLEEMQINLIAWKNVFDIRFGTLSNENAVVHNAVLVRLDEVSQALEDARK
;
A
#
# COMPACT_ATOMS: atom_id res chain seq x y z
N MET A 1 6.65 -39.12 29.03
CA MET A 1 5.60 -38.61 28.12
C MET A 1 6.06 -37.23 27.68
N GLU A 2 6.74 -37.16 26.53
CA GLU A 2 7.14 -35.89 25.92
C GLU A 2 5.92 -35.26 25.28
N GLN A 3 5.56 -34.06 25.73
CA GLN A 3 4.55 -33.24 25.08
C GLN A 3 5.23 -32.46 23.96
N PHE A 4 4.94 -32.84 22.72
CA PHE A 4 5.32 -32.09 21.54
C PHE A 4 4.61 -30.74 21.56
N HIS A 5 5.35 -29.67 21.79
CA HIS A 5 4.88 -28.32 21.50
C HIS A 5 4.92 -28.13 19.98
N PHE A 6 3.75 -28.03 19.39
CA PHE A 6 3.57 -27.62 18.01
C PHE A 6 3.92 -26.12 17.94
N GLU A 7 5.03 -25.76 17.30
CA GLU A 7 5.29 -24.38 16.92
C GLU A 7 4.18 -23.96 15.95
N GLN A 8 3.22 -23.17 16.44
CA GLN A 8 2.32 -22.45 15.55
C GLN A 8 3.17 -21.43 14.81
N SER A 9 3.41 -21.68 13.52
CA SER A 9 3.90 -20.67 12.58
C SER A 9 3.17 -19.35 12.84
N PRO A 10 3.85 -18.18 12.86
CA PRO A 10 3.16 -16.92 12.99
C PRO A 10 2.17 -16.85 11.82
N GLU A 11 0.89 -16.87 12.15
CA GLU A 11 -0.18 -16.56 11.22
C GLU A 11 0.23 -15.25 10.55
N LYS A 12 0.49 -15.30 9.23
CA LYS A 12 0.47 -14.09 8.42
C LYS A 12 -0.94 -13.55 8.62
N GLU A 13 -1.11 -12.62 9.56
CA GLU A 13 -2.36 -11.89 9.71
C GLU A 13 -2.70 -11.37 8.31
N PRO A 14 -3.86 -11.75 7.74
CA PRO A 14 -4.27 -11.18 6.49
C PRO A 14 -4.36 -9.67 6.69
N LEU A 15 -3.55 -8.93 5.94
CA LEU A 15 -3.66 -7.48 5.88
C LEU A 15 -5.12 -7.14 5.56
N PRO A 16 -5.79 -6.27 6.32
CA PRO A 16 -7.19 -5.96 6.08
C PRO A 16 -7.32 -5.21 4.75
N LEU A 17 -7.59 -5.97 3.68
CA LEU A 17 -8.08 -5.48 2.40
C LEU A 17 -9.60 -5.70 2.37
N GLU A 18 -10.32 -5.01 3.24
CA GLU A 18 -11.79 -5.00 3.21
C GLU A 18 -12.30 -3.57 3.27
N GLY A 19 -12.54 -2.98 2.09
CA GLY A 19 -13.72 -2.15 1.78
C GLY A 19 -14.10 -1.01 2.72
N ARG A 20 -13.22 -0.62 3.64
CA ARG A 20 -13.39 0.49 4.55
C ARG A 20 -12.33 1.47 4.16
N THR A 21 -12.76 2.56 3.56
CA THR A 21 -12.02 3.81 3.63
C THR A 21 -11.84 4.05 5.13
N GLU A 22 -10.74 3.57 5.72
CA GLU A 22 -10.36 3.99 7.05
C GLU A 22 -10.42 5.51 7.02
N VAL A 23 -11.08 6.09 8.02
CA VAL A 23 -11.31 7.52 8.06
C VAL A 23 -9.95 8.18 8.18
N ILE A 24 -9.38 8.58 7.05
CA ILE A 24 -8.12 9.34 6.99
C ILE A 24 -8.38 10.64 7.74
N SER A 25 -7.89 10.67 8.97
CA SER A 25 -8.09 11.76 9.91
C SER A 25 -6.87 12.69 9.91
N SER A 26 -5.72 12.16 9.51
CA SER A 26 -4.43 12.84 9.47
C SER A 26 -3.49 12.31 8.38
N PRO A 27 -2.45 13.08 8.00
CA PRO A 27 -1.33 12.58 7.20
C PRO A 27 -0.63 11.35 7.79
N GLN A 28 -0.57 11.23 9.12
CA GLN A 28 0.08 10.10 9.81
C GLN A 28 -0.69 8.78 9.61
N ASP A 29 -2.01 8.84 9.43
CA ASP A 29 -2.80 7.65 9.09
C ASP A 29 -2.38 7.12 7.71
N ILE A 30 -2.11 8.01 6.76
CA ILE A 30 -1.61 7.65 5.43
C ILE A 30 -0.20 7.06 5.53
N GLU A 31 0.69 7.70 6.29
CA GLU A 31 2.05 7.18 6.53
C GLU A 31 2.02 5.77 7.13
N GLY A 32 1.20 5.54 8.17
CA GLY A 32 1.03 4.22 8.77
C GLY A 32 0.52 3.17 7.79
N GLN A 33 -0.39 3.54 6.89
CA GLN A 33 -0.89 2.64 5.85
C GLN A 33 0.16 2.34 4.76
N LEU A 34 0.98 3.32 4.39
CA LEU A 34 2.11 3.12 3.48
C LEU A 34 3.14 2.16 4.08
N ASP A 35 3.44 2.30 5.36
CA ASP A 35 4.36 1.43 6.09
C ASP A 35 3.81 0.02 6.25
N ALA A 36 2.55 -0.11 6.67
CA ALA A 36 1.90 -1.41 6.88
C ALA A 36 1.79 -2.22 5.58
N SER A 37 1.60 -1.54 4.44
CA SER A 37 1.50 -2.18 3.13
C SER A 37 2.84 -2.42 2.44
N GLN A 38 3.97 -1.90 2.93
CA GLN A 38 5.27 -1.89 2.24
C GLN A 38 5.69 -3.28 1.73
N SER A 39 5.73 -4.28 2.61
CA SER A 39 6.26 -5.60 2.25
C SER A 39 5.41 -6.30 1.19
N HIS A 40 4.08 -6.22 1.30
CA HIS A 40 3.18 -6.83 0.33
C HIS A 40 3.20 -6.07 -1.00
N TYR A 41 3.30 -4.75 -0.93
CA TYR A 41 3.48 -3.88 -2.10
C TYR A 41 4.72 -4.23 -2.92
N GLU A 42 5.88 -4.35 -2.26
CA GLU A 42 7.13 -4.72 -2.91
C GLU A 42 7.06 -6.12 -3.53
N GLU A 43 6.50 -7.09 -2.80
CA GLU A 43 6.32 -8.47 -3.28
C GLU A 43 5.41 -8.51 -4.53
N ALA A 44 4.28 -7.80 -4.49
CA ALA A 44 3.34 -7.74 -5.61
C ALA A 44 3.96 -7.09 -6.85
N LEU A 45 4.76 -6.03 -6.68
CA LEU A 45 5.49 -5.42 -7.78
C LEU A 45 6.54 -6.36 -8.38
N GLU A 46 7.29 -7.09 -7.54
CA GLU A 46 8.31 -8.04 -8.01
C GLU A 46 7.67 -9.18 -8.80
N LYS A 47 6.56 -9.74 -8.29
CA LYS A 47 5.75 -10.75 -9.00
C LYS A 47 5.27 -10.23 -10.35
N LEU A 48 4.72 -9.02 -10.38
CA LEU A 48 4.24 -8.42 -11.63
C LEU A 48 5.36 -8.23 -12.65
N ARG A 49 6.54 -7.77 -12.21
CA ARG A 49 7.74 -7.65 -13.07
C ARG A 49 8.25 -9.01 -13.57
N ALA A 50 8.07 -10.07 -12.79
CA ALA A 50 8.37 -11.44 -13.19
C ALA A 50 7.31 -12.04 -14.15
N GLY A 51 6.23 -11.30 -14.45
CA GLY A 51 5.13 -11.74 -15.30
C GLY A 51 4.02 -12.48 -14.55
N ASP A 52 4.11 -12.60 -13.23
CA ASP A 52 3.05 -13.14 -12.40
C ASP A 52 1.99 -12.06 -12.13
N ARG A 53 0.76 -12.35 -12.57
CA ARG A 53 -0.37 -11.42 -12.50
C ARG A 53 -1.29 -11.69 -11.30
N GLY A 54 -0.91 -12.58 -10.38
CA GLY A 54 -1.73 -12.98 -9.23
C GLY A 54 -2.14 -11.83 -8.32
N ASP A 55 -1.28 -10.81 -8.17
CA ASP A 55 -1.52 -9.67 -7.28
C ASP A 55 -1.91 -8.38 -8.03
N ILE A 56 -2.37 -8.47 -9.29
CA ILE A 56 -2.80 -7.29 -10.07
C ILE A 56 -3.95 -6.54 -9.38
N GLU A 57 -4.96 -7.26 -8.88
CA GLU A 57 -6.12 -6.63 -8.23
C GLU A 57 -5.69 -5.81 -7.01
N TYR A 58 -4.79 -6.35 -6.19
CA TYR A 58 -4.20 -5.63 -5.07
C TYR A 58 -3.46 -4.36 -5.51
N LEU A 59 -2.67 -4.41 -6.59
CA LEU A 59 -1.97 -3.23 -7.12
C LEU A 59 -2.94 -2.18 -7.67
N GLU A 60 -4.05 -2.59 -8.30
CA GLU A 60 -5.10 -1.68 -8.77
C GLU A 60 -5.84 -1.01 -7.59
N GLU A 61 -6.16 -1.76 -6.54
CA GLU A 61 -6.73 -1.20 -5.31
C GLU A 61 -5.77 -0.22 -4.62
N MET A 62 -4.48 -0.56 -4.56
CA MET A 62 -3.43 0.33 -4.06
C MET A 62 -3.37 1.63 -4.88
N GLN A 63 -3.45 1.55 -6.21
CA GLN A 63 -3.48 2.73 -7.08
C GLN A 63 -4.67 3.65 -6.75
N ILE A 64 -5.86 3.08 -6.57
CA ILE A 64 -7.08 3.81 -6.22
C ILE A 64 -6.90 4.53 -4.87
N ASN A 65 -6.35 3.85 -3.86
CA ASN A 65 -6.10 4.42 -2.54
C ASN A 65 -5.07 5.56 -2.60
N LEU A 66 -3.98 5.38 -3.33
CA LEU A 66 -2.96 6.41 -3.51
C LEU A 66 -3.50 7.67 -4.20
N ILE A 67 -4.37 7.50 -5.21
CA ILE A 67 -5.07 8.63 -5.85
C ILE A 67 -5.98 9.34 -4.84
N ALA A 68 -6.74 8.59 -4.04
CA ALA A 68 -7.59 9.18 -3.01
C ALA A 68 -6.76 9.96 -1.97
N TRP A 69 -5.66 9.40 -1.48
CA TRP A 69 -4.78 10.04 -0.52
C TRP A 69 -4.10 11.28 -1.07
N LYS A 70 -3.62 11.25 -2.32
CA LYS A 70 -3.11 12.44 -3.02
C LYS A 70 -4.16 13.56 -3.03
N ASN A 71 -5.41 13.24 -3.37
CA ASN A 71 -6.49 14.22 -3.39
C ASN A 71 -6.81 14.78 -1.99
N VAL A 72 -6.67 13.96 -0.93
CA VAL A 72 -6.82 14.42 0.46
C VAL A 72 -5.74 15.44 0.82
N PHE A 73 -4.49 15.24 0.40
CA PHE A 73 -3.43 16.24 0.57
C PHE A 73 -3.74 17.53 -0.20
N ASP A 74 -4.15 17.42 -1.46
CA ASP A 74 -4.43 18.59 -2.31
C ASP A 74 -5.61 19.43 -1.78
N ILE A 75 -6.62 18.81 -1.17
CA ILE A 75 -7.87 19.47 -0.76
C ILE A 75 -7.89 19.85 0.72
N ARG A 76 -7.38 18.98 1.60
CA ARG A 76 -7.64 19.07 3.06
C ARG A 76 -6.41 19.42 3.87
N PHE A 77 -5.28 18.75 3.64
CA PHE A 77 -4.11 18.90 4.49
C PHE A 77 -3.13 19.96 3.96
N GLY A 78 -3.07 20.14 2.64
CA GLY A 78 -2.02 20.91 2.00
C GLY A 78 -0.62 20.31 2.23
N THR A 79 0.37 20.91 1.59
CA THR A 79 1.77 20.45 1.59
C THR A 79 2.75 21.52 2.10
N LEU A 80 2.25 22.56 2.78
CA LEU A 80 3.06 23.67 3.28
C LEU A 80 3.91 23.28 4.51
N SER A 81 3.49 22.28 5.28
CA SER A 81 4.32 21.71 6.33
C SER A 81 5.25 20.65 5.74
N ASN A 82 6.50 20.63 6.22
CA ASN A 82 7.50 19.65 5.78
C ASN A 82 7.02 18.20 6.01
N GLU A 83 6.35 17.92 7.12
CA GLU A 83 5.82 16.59 7.44
C GLU A 83 4.77 16.15 6.42
N ASN A 84 3.79 17.00 6.08
CA ASN A 84 2.79 16.68 5.07
C ASN A 84 3.43 16.51 3.69
N ALA A 85 4.43 17.33 3.36
CA ALA A 85 5.15 17.24 2.09
C ALA A 85 5.88 15.90 1.95
N VAL A 86 6.48 15.39 3.03
CA VAL A 86 7.16 14.08 3.04
C VAL A 86 6.16 12.95 2.75
N VAL A 87 5.05 12.90 3.48
CA VAL A 87 4.03 11.85 3.28
C VAL A 87 3.38 11.98 1.90
N HIS A 88 3.06 13.19 1.46
CA HIS A 88 2.52 13.43 0.13
C HIS A 88 3.48 12.97 -0.97
N ASN A 89 4.77 13.25 -0.83
CA ASN A 89 5.78 12.79 -1.79
C ASN A 89 5.89 11.27 -1.81
N ALA A 90 5.80 10.60 -0.66
CA ALA A 90 5.77 9.13 -0.58
C ALA A 90 4.56 8.54 -1.33
N VAL A 91 3.38 9.16 -1.21
CA VAL A 91 2.17 8.80 -1.98
C VAL A 91 2.42 8.97 -3.48
N LEU A 92 3.01 10.08 -3.91
CA LEU A 92 3.27 10.36 -5.33
C LEU A 92 4.25 9.37 -5.94
N VAL A 93 5.37 9.08 -5.26
CA VAL A 93 6.36 8.11 -5.73
C VAL A 93 5.73 6.74 -5.91
N ARG A 94 5.01 6.25 -4.88
CA ARG A 94 4.36 4.94 -4.96
C ARG A 94 3.30 4.88 -6.05
N LEU A 95 2.55 5.97 -6.26
CA LEU A 95 1.54 6.06 -7.31
C LEU A 95 2.16 5.97 -8.70
N ASP A 96 3.29 6.64 -8.93
CA ASP A 96 4.03 6.57 -10.18
C ASP A 96 4.51 5.14 -10.45
N GLU A 97 5.14 4.50 -9.46
CA GLU A 97 5.64 3.13 -9.55
C GLU A 97 4.53 2.11 -9.87
N VAL A 98 3.39 2.17 -9.16
CA VAL A 98 2.23 1.30 -9.42
C VAL A 98 1.67 1.56 -10.81
N SER A 99 1.50 2.82 -11.20
CA SER A 99 0.90 3.18 -12.49
C SER A 99 1.74 2.67 -13.65
N GLN A 100 3.07 2.83 -13.57
CA GLN A 100 3.99 2.32 -14.58
C GLN A 100 3.95 0.80 -14.64
N ALA A 101 3.98 0.11 -13.49
CA ALA A 101 3.95 -1.35 -13.46
C ALA A 101 2.66 -1.92 -14.06
N LEU A 102 1.50 -1.34 -13.74
CA LEU A 102 0.22 -1.74 -14.28
C LEU A 102 0.09 -1.42 -15.79
N GLU A 103 0.63 -0.29 -16.24
CA GLU A 103 0.66 0.04 -17.67
C GLU A 103 1.50 -0.97 -18.46
N ASP A 104 2.69 -1.30 -17.95
CA ASP A 104 3.58 -2.26 -18.61
C ASP A 104 3.01 -3.67 -18.61
N ALA A 105 2.27 -4.07 -17.57
CA ALA A 105 1.59 -5.36 -17.53
C ALA A 105 0.44 -5.49 -18.55
N ARG A 106 -0.09 -4.37 -19.08
CA ARG A 106 -1.17 -4.32 -20.08
C ARG A 106 -0.66 -4.34 -21.53
N LYS A 107 0.64 -4.13 -21.74
CA LYS A 107 1.30 -4.20 -23.05
C LYS A 107 1.55 -5.66 -23.47
#